data_AF-A0A9D4TWB1-F1
#
_entry.id   AF-A0A9D4TWB1-F1
#
_cell.length_a   1.000
_cell.length_b   1.000
_cell.length_c   1.000
_cell.angle_alpha   90.00
_cell.angle_beta   90.00
_cell.angle_gamma   90.00
#
_symmetry.space_group_name_H-M   'P 1'
#
loop_
_entity.id
_entity.type
_entity.pdbx_description
1 polymer ?
#
loop_
_entity_poly.entity_id
_entity_poly.type
_entity_poly.pdbx_seq_one_letter_code
_entity_poly.pdbx_strand_id
1 'polypeptide(L)'
;MLGSLFWVGFNHRGGAWNRLAGQPGQSRILYGDGNGLKLTATFAAGGYQNKQAFIRTLTLTQGAVTASTKLVQQRSRWVLRVVAQGQPVTGPQRVEIGRGITVRATRFEAGLPSGVIVTTPNLRVRVAQRALNPANAVPNKPYGEWLDVYVALLAPPPPPTGGLFSDKNQ
;
A
#
# COMPACT_ATOMS: atom_id res chain seq x y z
N MET A 1 -19.95 -4.71 5.03
CA MET A 1 -19.57 -6.10 5.39
C MET A 1 -18.26 -6.08 6.16
N LEU A 2 -18.20 -6.78 7.29
CA LEU A 2 -16.98 -6.96 8.08
C LEU A 2 -16.17 -8.13 7.51
N GLY A 3 -14.84 -8.01 7.50
CA GLY A 3 -13.96 -9.06 6.98
C GLY A 3 -13.81 -9.11 5.45
N SER A 4 -14.48 -8.24 4.69
CA SER A 4 -14.25 -8.11 3.25
C SER A 4 -12.80 -7.71 2.98
N LEU A 5 -12.07 -8.57 2.27
CA LEU A 5 -10.72 -8.28 1.80
C LEU A 5 -10.78 -7.50 0.49
N PHE A 6 -10.44 -6.23 0.56
CA PHE A 6 -10.20 -5.39 -0.61
C PHE A 6 -8.75 -5.58 -1.03
N TRP A 7 -8.54 -6.23 -2.17
CA TRP A 7 -7.21 -6.27 -2.77
C TRP A 7 -6.96 -5.06 -3.66
N VAL A 8 -5.73 -4.56 -3.57
CA VAL A 8 -5.24 -3.29 -4.08
C VAL A 8 -3.85 -3.54 -4.67
N GLY A 9 -3.81 -4.30 -5.75
CA GLY A 9 -2.60 -4.54 -6.53
C GLY A 9 -2.91 -4.49 -8.02
N PHE A 10 -1.94 -4.83 -8.86
CA PHE A 10 -2.07 -4.72 -10.32
C PHE A 10 -3.14 -5.67 -10.89
N ASN A 11 -4.39 -5.19 -11.02
CA ASN A 11 -5.38 -5.75 -11.93
C ASN A 11 -5.90 -4.62 -12.83
N HIS A 12 -5.21 -4.44 -13.96
CA HIS A 12 -5.51 -3.48 -15.03
C HIS A 12 -6.84 -3.72 -15.75
N ARG A 13 -7.70 -4.62 -15.25
CA ARG A 13 -8.89 -5.10 -15.98
C ARG A 13 -10.23 -4.79 -15.31
N GLY A 14 -10.31 -4.03 -14.23
CA GLY A 14 -11.65 -3.71 -13.68
C GLY A 14 -11.75 -2.75 -12.50
N GLY A 15 -12.95 -2.19 -12.34
CA GLY A 15 -13.36 -1.32 -11.22
C GLY A 15 -12.81 0.10 -11.28
N ALA A 16 -12.84 0.81 -10.14
CA ALA A 16 -12.28 2.17 -9.99
C ALA A 16 -10.78 2.26 -10.35
N TRP A 17 -10.08 1.13 -10.46
CA TRP A 17 -8.68 1.02 -10.88
C TRP A 17 -8.42 1.45 -12.32
N ASN A 18 -9.38 1.26 -13.23
CA ASN A 18 -9.24 1.70 -14.62
C ASN A 18 -9.09 3.23 -14.72
N ARG A 19 -9.61 3.97 -13.73
CA ARG A 19 -9.48 5.44 -13.64
C ARG A 19 -8.07 5.91 -13.25
N LEU A 20 -7.20 4.99 -12.82
CA LEU A 20 -5.84 5.29 -12.36
C LEU A 20 -4.76 4.90 -13.38
N ALA A 21 -5.16 4.36 -14.53
CA ALA A 21 -4.22 4.01 -15.60
C ALA A 21 -3.51 5.28 -16.12
N GLY A 22 -2.18 5.20 -16.31
CA GLY A 22 -1.41 6.28 -16.96
C GLY A 22 -1.11 7.52 -16.13
N GLN A 23 -1.26 7.50 -14.79
CA GLN A 23 -1.01 8.67 -13.92
C GLN A 23 0.17 8.48 -12.95
N PRO A 24 1.41 8.35 -13.45
CA PRO A 24 2.59 8.26 -12.59
C PRO A 24 2.82 9.53 -11.77
N GLY A 25 3.32 9.36 -10.54
CA GLY A 25 3.60 10.44 -9.60
C GLY A 25 2.38 10.95 -8.84
N GLN A 26 1.15 10.57 -9.24
CA GLN A 26 -0.05 11.04 -8.56
C GLN A 26 -0.29 10.28 -7.25
N SER A 27 -0.77 11.02 -6.24
CA SER A 27 -1.24 10.45 -4.97
C SER A 27 -2.76 10.42 -4.92
N ARG A 28 -3.35 9.32 -4.43
CA ARG A 28 -4.79 9.17 -4.27
C ARG A 28 -5.13 8.63 -2.89
N ILE A 29 -6.21 9.12 -2.31
CA ILE A 29 -6.77 8.58 -1.07
C ILE A 29 -7.49 7.26 -1.43
N LEU A 30 -6.95 6.16 -0.93
CA LEU A 30 -7.58 4.84 -1.05
C LEU A 30 -8.74 4.69 -0.07
N TYR A 31 -8.57 5.23 1.14
CA TYR A 31 -9.56 5.18 2.21
C TYR A 31 -9.41 6.41 3.09
N GLY A 32 -10.53 6.96 3.55
CA GLY A 32 -10.57 7.87 4.68
C GLY A 32 -11.79 7.61 5.55
N ASP A 33 -11.68 7.86 6.84
CA ASP A 33 -12.81 7.82 7.77
C ASP A 33 -13.17 9.20 8.33
N GLY A 34 -14.34 9.26 8.98
CA GLY A 34 -14.85 10.49 9.59
C GLY A 34 -14.02 10.98 10.79
N ASN A 35 -13.10 10.15 11.28
CA ASN A 35 -12.25 10.42 12.43
C ASN A 35 -10.82 10.85 12.02
N GLY A 36 -10.63 11.18 10.74
CA GLY A 36 -9.39 11.73 10.21
C GLY A 36 -8.31 10.70 9.87
N LEU A 37 -8.62 9.40 9.89
CA LEU A 37 -7.74 8.38 9.32
C LEU A 37 -7.73 8.52 7.80
N LYS A 38 -6.55 8.52 7.19
CA LYS A 38 -6.40 8.53 5.72
C LYS A 38 -5.34 7.52 5.30
N LEU A 39 -5.67 6.69 4.31
CA LEU A 39 -4.76 5.82 3.59
C LEU A 39 -4.56 6.36 2.18
N THR A 40 -3.34 6.79 1.87
CA THR A 40 -2.98 7.41 0.59
C THR A 40 -1.95 6.56 -0.13
N ALA A 41 -2.14 6.33 -1.41
CA ALA A 41 -1.15 5.66 -2.27
C ALA A 41 -0.58 6.63 -3.30
N THR A 42 0.74 6.56 -3.52
CA THR A 42 1.40 7.22 -4.66
C THR A 42 1.68 6.18 -5.73
N PHE A 43 1.29 6.50 -6.95
CA PHE A 43 1.50 5.64 -8.10
C PHE A 43 2.80 6.00 -8.83
N ALA A 44 3.45 5.00 -9.41
CA ALA A 44 4.55 5.16 -10.35
C ALA A 44 4.18 4.55 -11.69
N ALA A 45 4.84 5.02 -12.75
CA ALA A 45 4.74 4.39 -14.06
C ALA A 45 5.48 3.05 -14.02
N GLY A 46 4.97 2.12 -14.79
CA GLY A 46 5.69 0.95 -15.21
C GLY A 46 4.83 0.13 -16.16
N GLY A 47 5.13 -1.16 -16.30
CA GLY A 47 4.36 -2.02 -17.16
C GLY A 47 4.57 -1.72 -18.63
N TYR A 48 3.85 -2.42 -19.50
CA TYR A 48 4.09 -2.38 -20.94
C TYR A 48 4.08 -0.93 -21.47
N GLN A 49 5.22 -0.48 -22.00
CA GLN A 49 5.42 0.89 -22.54
C GLN A 49 5.19 2.02 -21.51
N ASN A 50 5.41 1.78 -20.21
CA ASN A 50 5.15 2.75 -19.14
C ASN A 50 3.68 3.20 -19.02
N LYS A 51 2.75 2.44 -19.60
CA LYS A 51 1.32 2.77 -19.63
C LYS A 51 0.56 2.27 -18.40
N GLN A 52 1.21 1.55 -17.48
CA GLN A 52 0.60 0.99 -16.29
C GLN A 52 0.99 1.79 -15.05
N ALA A 53 0.09 1.83 -14.07
CA ALA A 53 0.30 2.46 -12.77
C ALA A 53 0.48 1.38 -11.70
N PHE A 54 1.52 1.55 -10.89
CA PHE A 54 1.82 0.66 -9.76
C PHE A 54 1.91 1.47 -8.46
N ILE A 55 1.49 0.88 -7.35
CA ILE A 55 1.67 1.52 -6.05
C ILE A 55 3.16 1.47 -5.68
N ARG A 56 3.73 2.64 -5.39
CA ARG A 56 5.13 2.83 -5.01
C ARG A 56 5.28 3.24 -3.55
N THR A 57 4.34 4.03 -3.08
CA THR A 57 4.27 4.49 -1.69
C THR A 57 2.86 4.27 -1.17
N LEU A 58 2.76 3.86 0.10
CA LEU A 58 1.52 3.87 0.85
C LEU A 58 1.75 4.59 2.18
N THR A 59 0.92 5.57 2.49
CA THR A 59 1.00 6.37 3.71
C THR A 59 -0.34 6.32 4.43
N LEU A 60 -0.31 5.96 5.70
CA LEU A 60 -1.43 6.05 6.63
C LEU A 60 -1.19 7.21 7.58
N THR A 61 -2.18 8.09 7.74
CA THR A 61 -2.15 9.22 8.68
C THR A 61 -3.40 9.25 9.54
N GLN A 62 -3.27 9.65 10.81
CA GLN A 62 -4.39 9.96 11.69
C GLN A 62 -3.98 11.05 12.69
N GLY A 63 -4.35 12.30 12.42
CA GLY A 63 -3.77 13.44 13.12
C GLY A 63 -2.25 13.50 12.92
N ALA A 64 -1.48 13.57 14.01
CA ALA A 64 -0.01 13.53 13.98
C ALA A 64 0.56 12.11 13.76
N VAL A 65 -0.26 11.06 13.87
CA VAL A 65 0.20 9.68 13.72
C VAL A 65 0.44 9.37 12.25
N THR A 66 1.63 8.86 11.92
CA THR A 66 2.00 8.51 10.55
C THR A 66 2.69 7.15 10.46
N ALA A 67 2.32 6.38 9.44
CA ALA A 67 3.03 5.19 8.99
C ALA A 67 3.17 5.26 7.47
N SER A 68 4.37 5.01 6.94
CA SER A 68 4.61 5.02 5.51
C SER A 68 5.43 3.83 5.08
N THR A 69 5.15 3.37 3.87
CA THR A 69 5.87 2.31 3.21
C THR A 69 6.24 2.81 1.83
N LYS A 70 7.50 2.65 1.44
CA LYS A 70 8.01 3.16 0.18
C LYS A 70 8.94 2.14 -0.45
N LEU A 71 8.61 1.74 -1.68
CA LEU A 71 9.48 0.91 -2.48
C LEU A 71 10.46 1.82 -3.22
N VAL A 72 11.75 1.70 -2.92
CA VAL A 72 12.81 2.53 -3.51
C VAL A 72 13.82 1.67 -4.24
N GLN A 73 14.33 2.17 -5.36
CA GLN A 73 15.46 1.55 -6.04
C GLN A 73 16.75 1.97 -5.34
N GLN A 74 17.53 1.01 -4.86
CA GLN A 74 18.86 1.20 -4.30
C GLN A 74 19.86 0.40 -5.13
N ARG A 75 20.77 1.10 -5.83
CA ARG A 75 21.66 0.48 -6.82
C ARG A 75 20.82 -0.30 -7.84
N SER A 76 21.03 -1.61 -7.95
CA SER A 76 20.31 -2.52 -8.86
C SER A 76 19.11 -3.25 -8.23
N ARG A 77 18.76 -2.99 -6.97
CA ARG A 77 17.68 -3.71 -6.27
C ARG A 77 16.56 -2.80 -5.79
N TRP A 78 15.33 -3.31 -5.77
CA TRP A 78 14.21 -2.64 -5.11
C TRP A 78 14.17 -3.04 -3.63
N VAL A 79 13.94 -2.05 -2.77
CA VAL A 79 13.93 -2.21 -1.32
C VAL A 79 12.70 -1.54 -0.75
N LEU A 80 11.89 -2.30 -0.01
CA LEU A 80 10.81 -1.74 0.79
C LEU A 80 11.40 -1.07 2.04
N ARG A 81 11.10 0.21 2.21
CA ARG A 81 11.34 0.94 3.45
C ARG A 81 10.03 1.13 4.17
N VAL A 82 10.05 0.90 5.48
CA VAL A 82 8.91 1.10 6.37
C VAL A 82 9.33 2.14 7.41
N VAL A 83 8.52 3.18 7.57
CA VAL A 83 8.75 4.26 8.56
C VAL A 83 7.47 4.42 9.37
N ALA A 84 7.60 4.40 10.69
CA ALA A 84 6.49 4.57 11.63
C ALA A 84 6.87 5.70 12.59
N GLN A 85 6.06 6.76 12.66
CA GLN A 85 6.36 7.96 13.46
C GLN A 85 7.75 8.56 13.18
N GLY A 86 8.11 8.66 11.91
CA GLY A 86 9.42 9.16 11.48
C GLY A 86 10.58 8.20 11.70
N GLN A 87 10.39 7.09 12.41
CA GLN A 87 11.44 6.12 12.70
C GLN A 87 11.40 4.93 11.73
N PRO A 88 12.55 4.50 11.17
CA PRO A 88 12.62 3.28 10.38
C PRO A 88 12.20 2.05 11.20
N VAL A 89 11.33 1.21 10.63
CA VAL A 89 10.98 -0.08 11.23
C VAL A 89 11.97 -1.13 10.72
N THR A 90 12.95 -1.47 11.55
CA THR A 90 13.98 -2.46 11.27
C THR A 90 13.69 -3.74 12.06
N GLY A 91 13.37 -4.83 11.38
CA GLY A 91 13.09 -6.13 12.00
C GLY A 91 11.60 -6.46 12.20
N PRO A 92 11.27 -7.73 12.54
CA PRO A 92 9.90 -8.26 12.58
C PRO A 92 9.06 -7.77 13.76
N GLN A 93 9.49 -6.70 14.44
CA GLN A 93 8.84 -6.15 15.59
C GLN A 93 7.53 -5.45 15.24
N ARG A 94 6.57 -5.53 16.16
CA ARG A 94 5.35 -4.73 16.14
C ARG A 94 5.64 -3.42 16.87
N VAL A 95 5.49 -2.30 16.17
CA VAL A 95 5.62 -0.95 16.71
C VAL A 95 4.23 -0.38 16.90
N GLU A 96 3.88 0.04 18.11
CA GLU A 96 2.68 0.82 18.37
C GLU A 96 2.98 2.32 18.22
N ILE A 97 2.18 3.00 17.41
CA ILE A 97 2.40 4.40 17.05
C ILE A 97 1.30 5.35 17.53
N GLY A 98 0.44 4.86 18.42
CA GLY A 98 -0.67 5.61 19.02
C GLY A 98 -2.01 5.36 18.34
N ARG A 99 -3.10 5.76 19.02
CA ARG A 99 -4.50 5.60 18.55
C ARG A 99 -4.88 4.16 18.20
N GLY A 100 -4.27 3.17 18.86
CA GLY A 100 -4.45 1.75 18.57
C GLY A 100 -3.86 1.32 17.21
N ILE A 101 -3.02 2.15 16.59
CA ILE A 101 -2.36 1.84 15.33
C ILE A 101 -1.05 1.11 15.61
N THR A 102 -0.86 -0.03 14.96
CA THR A 102 0.37 -0.80 15.03
C THR A 102 0.92 -1.10 13.64
N VAL A 103 2.25 -1.06 13.51
CA VAL A 103 2.99 -1.31 12.29
C VAL A 103 3.91 -2.50 12.54
N ARG A 104 3.85 -3.51 11.69
CA ARG A 104 4.74 -4.67 11.75
C ARG A 104 5.33 -4.93 10.38
N ALA A 105 6.64 -4.75 10.25
CA ALA A 105 7.35 -5.20 9.07
C ALA A 105 7.37 -6.74 9.04
N THR A 106 7.25 -7.34 7.86
CA THR A 106 7.13 -8.80 7.69
C THR A 106 8.00 -9.27 6.55
N ARG A 107 8.45 -10.53 6.63
CA ARG A 107 9.32 -11.20 5.63
C ARG A 107 10.62 -10.42 5.43
N PHE A 108 11.72 -10.94 5.95
CA PHE A 108 13.01 -10.27 5.86
C PHE A 108 13.93 -11.04 4.93
N GLU A 109 14.47 -10.34 3.93
CA GLU A 109 15.49 -10.85 3.02
C GLU A 109 16.69 -9.93 3.12
N ALA A 110 17.87 -10.49 3.42
CA ALA A 110 19.10 -9.72 3.64
C ALA A 110 18.94 -8.53 4.62
N GLY A 111 18.16 -8.72 5.70
CA GLY A 111 17.91 -7.69 6.72
C GLY A 111 16.92 -6.60 6.34
N LEU A 112 16.31 -6.68 5.15
CA LEU A 112 15.33 -5.72 4.65
C LEU A 112 13.94 -6.35 4.60
N PRO A 113 12.88 -5.61 4.96
CA PRO A 113 11.52 -6.15 4.86
C PRO A 113 11.10 -6.28 3.39
N SER A 114 10.25 -7.26 3.09
CA SER A 114 9.53 -7.38 1.81
C SER A 114 8.01 -7.30 2.00
N GLY A 115 7.55 -6.93 3.21
CA GLY A 115 6.16 -6.57 3.46
C GLY A 115 5.96 -5.81 4.76
N VAL A 116 4.74 -5.33 4.96
CA VAL A 116 4.30 -4.71 6.22
C VAL A 116 2.84 -5.04 6.47
N ILE A 117 2.46 -5.05 7.74
CA ILE A 117 1.07 -5.05 8.18
C ILE A 117 0.87 -3.85 9.08
N VAL A 118 -0.02 -2.94 8.68
CA VAL A 118 -0.51 -1.84 9.50
C VAL A 118 -1.91 -2.21 9.97
N THR A 119 -2.11 -2.22 11.29
CA THR A 119 -3.42 -2.51 11.90
C THR A 119 -3.88 -1.28 12.66
N THR A 120 -5.12 -0.88 12.46
CA THR A 120 -5.85 0.16 13.18
C THR A 120 -7.07 -0.48 13.84
N PRO A 121 -7.87 0.25 14.66
CA PRO A 121 -9.11 -0.31 15.21
C PRO A 121 -10.11 -0.80 14.15
N ASN A 122 -10.19 -0.14 12.98
CA ASN A 122 -11.22 -0.44 11.97
C ASN A 122 -10.65 -1.07 10.69
N LEU A 123 -9.33 -1.05 10.49
CA LEU A 123 -8.67 -1.50 9.26
C LEU A 123 -7.43 -2.33 9.53
N ARG A 124 -7.20 -3.34 8.69
CA ARG A 124 -5.90 -3.99 8.51
C ARG A 124 -5.43 -3.78 7.07
N VAL A 125 -4.25 -3.19 6.93
CA VAL A 125 -3.57 -2.98 5.66
C VAL A 125 -2.34 -3.87 5.61
N ARG A 126 -2.29 -4.82 4.68
CA ARG A 126 -1.09 -5.59 4.36
C ARG A 126 -0.50 -5.06 3.07
N VAL A 127 0.80 -4.82 3.07
CA VAL A 127 1.57 -4.46 1.88
C VAL A 127 2.62 -5.54 1.65
N ALA A 128 2.78 -5.98 0.42
CA ALA A 128 3.83 -6.90 0.02
C ALA A 128 4.58 -6.33 -1.17
N GLN A 129 5.89 -6.27 -1.07
CA GLN A 129 6.78 -6.09 -2.21
C GLN A 129 6.63 -7.32 -3.11
N ARG A 130 6.35 -7.07 -4.38
CA ARG A 130 6.21 -8.11 -5.38
C ARG A 130 7.31 -7.96 -6.42
N ALA A 131 8.14 -8.99 -6.46
CA ALA A 131 9.07 -9.20 -7.54
C ALA A 131 8.33 -9.62 -8.82
N LEU A 132 8.93 -9.30 -9.96
CA LEU A 132 8.54 -9.87 -11.24
C LEU A 132 8.64 -11.39 -11.18
N ASN A 133 7.54 -12.09 -11.50
CA ASN A 133 7.63 -13.53 -11.77
C ASN A 133 8.21 -13.70 -13.18
N PRO A 134 9.38 -14.36 -13.36
CA PRO A 134 9.99 -14.58 -14.66
C PRO A 134 9.05 -15.29 -15.65
N ALA A 135 8.18 -16.18 -15.18
CA ALA A 135 7.23 -16.90 -16.03
C ALA A 135 6.12 -16.01 -16.61
N ASN A 136 5.84 -14.86 -15.97
CA ASN A 136 4.91 -13.83 -16.46
C ASN A 136 5.66 -12.58 -16.96
N ALA A 137 6.99 -12.64 -17.02
CA ALA A 137 7.79 -11.56 -17.54
C ALA A 137 7.60 -11.53 -19.06
N VAL A 138 6.89 -10.51 -19.54
CA VAL A 138 6.97 -10.17 -20.96
C VAL A 138 8.45 -9.93 -21.26
N PRO A 139 9.07 -10.66 -22.21
CA PRO A 139 10.49 -10.54 -22.49
C PRO A 139 10.90 -9.08 -22.69
N ASN A 140 12.02 -8.66 -22.09
CA ASN A 140 12.69 -7.38 -22.31
C ASN A 140 12.04 -6.09 -21.75
N LYS A 141 11.31 -6.11 -20.63
CA LYS A 141 10.82 -4.83 -20.07
C LYS A 141 11.07 -4.63 -18.56
N PRO A 142 11.82 -3.57 -18.17
CA PRO A 142 12.15 -3.29 -16.77
C PRO A 142 10.99 -2.56 -16.08
N TYR A 143 9.95 -3.30 -15.69
CA TYR A 143 8.82 -2.70 -14.96
C TYR A 143 9.12 -2.41 -13.48
N GLY A 144 10.25 -2.93 -12.97
CA GLY A 144 10.62 -2.90 -11.57
C GLY A 144 9.69 -3.71 -10.68
N GLU A 145 9.96 -3.71 -9.37
CA GLU A 145 9.06 -4.31 -8.39
C GLU A 145 7.92 -3.35 -8.05
N TRP A 146 6.83 -3.84 -7.46
CA TRP A 146 5.71 -3.00 -7.02
C TRP A 146 5.15 -3.44 -5.67
N LEU A 147 4.21 -2.66 -5.13
CA LEU A 147 3.49 -3.01 -3.91
C LEU A 147 2.13 -3.60 -4.26
N ASP A 148 1.89 -4.84 -3.83
CA ASP A 148 0.53 -5.37 -3.67
C ASP A 148 0.03 -4.94 -2.29
N VAL A 149 -1.07 -4.22 -2.26
CA VAL A 149 -1.73 -3.76 -1.04
C VAL A 149 -3.02 -4.56 -0.85
N TYR A 150 -3.34 -4.92 0.39
CA TYR A 150 -4.53 -5.65 0.78
C TYR A 150 -5.12 -4.90 1.97
N VAL A 151 -6.38 -4.50 1.87
CA VAL A 151 -7.09 -3.73 2.89
C VAL A 151 -8.28 -4.54 3.36
N ALA A 152 -8.40 -4.79 4.66
CA ALA A 152 -9.53 -5.47 5.26
C ALA A 152 -10.19 -4.56 6.29
N LEU A 153 -11.52 -4.48 6.26
CA LEU A 153 -12.30 -3.85 7.32
C LEU A 153 -12.40 -4.80 8.51
N LEU A 154 -11.93 -4.35 9.67
CA LEU A 154 -12.01 -5.07 10.95
C LEU A 154 -13.27 -4.70 11.74
N ALA A 155 -13.74 -3.46 11.59
CA ALA A 155 -14.96 -2.93 12.18
C ALA A 155 -15.65 -2.03 11.15
N PRO A 156 -16.94 -1.68 11.32
CA PRO A 156 -17.60 -0.75 10.42
C PRO A 156 -16.86 0.58 10.49
N PRO A 157 -16.52 1.21 9.35
CA PRO A 157 -15.81 2.48 9.38
C PRO A 157 -16.76 3.58 9.91
N PRO A 158 -16.26 4.50 10.75
CA PRO A 158 -17.07 5.60 11.24
C PRO A 158 -17.44 6.54 10.07
N PRO A 159 -18.73 6.90 9.91
CA PRO A 159 -19.15 7.81 8.86
C PRO A 159 -18.65 9.24 9.13
N PRO A 160 -18.37 10.04 8.08
CA PRO A 160 -18.37 9.67 6.66
C PRO A 160 -17.14 8.83 6.27
N THR A 161 -17.32 7.86 5.38
CA THR A 161 -16.19 7.11 4.77
C THR A 161 -15.98 7.58 3.34
N GLY A 162 -14.72 7.78 2.93
CA GLY A 162 -14.36 8.29 1.61
C GLY A 162 -13.19 7.55 0.95
N GLY A 163 -12.90 7.91 -0.31
CA GLY A 163 -11.78 7.37 -1.08
C GLY A 163 -12.19 6.24 -2.04
N LEU A 164 -11.24 5.62 -2.71
CA LEU A 164 -11.54 4.61 -3.74
C LEU A 164 -12.30 3.37 -3.21
N PHE A 165 -12.32 3.14 -1.89
CA PHE A 165 -13.13 2.08 -1.28
C PHE A 165 -14.53 2.52 -0.83
N SER A 166 -14.84 3.82 -0.78
CA SER A 166 -16.22 4.27 -0.52
C SER A 166 -17.13 4.06 -1.73
N ASP A 167 -16.57 4.12 -2.94
CA ASP A 167 -17.30 3.94 -4.21
C ASP A 167 -17.86 2.51 -4.41
N LYS A 168 -17.49 1.54 -3.55
CA LYS A 168 -18.03 0.18 -3.58
C LYS A 168 -19.19 -0.05 -2.58
N ASN A 169 -19.53 0.97 -1.80
CA ASN A 169 -20.67 0.95 -0.87
C ASN A 169 -21.86 1.78 -1.41
N GLN A 170 -21.84 2.17 -2.69
CA GLN A 170 -23.01 2.68 -3.42
C GLN A 170 -23.48 1.61 -4.41
#